data_AF-A0A0N1ACG6-F1
#
_entry.id   AF-A0A0N1ACG6-F1
#
_cell.length_a   1.000
_cell.length_b   1.000
_cell.length_c   1.000
_cell.angle_alpha   90.00
_cell.angle_beta   90.00
_cell.angle_gamma   90.00
#
_symmetry.space_group_name_H-M   'P 1'
#
loop_
_entity.id
_entity.type
_entity.pdbx_description
1 polymer ?
#
loop_
_entity_poly.entity_id
_entity_poly.type
_entity_poly.pdbx_seq_one_letter_code
_entity_poly.pdbx_strand_id
1 'polypeptide(L)'
;MGQVVSTLQALHFCRKHRIDISTLLVRHASGDWGDITTADKCVNDAAVLDGRRILSAYSFSAGRVWVLTEATGENGVRASTCIMLPSDY
;
A
#
# COMPACT_ATOMS: atom_id res chain seq x y z
N MET A 1 -0.64 10.80 0.66
CA MET A 1 -0.17 9.56 1.31
C MET A 1 -0.37 9.58 2.82
N GLY A 2 -0.35 10.72 3.53
CA GLY A 2 -0.54 10.71 4.99
C GLY A 2 0.69 10.16 5.72
N GLN A 3 0.56 9.85 7.01
CA GLN A 3 1.67 9.30 7.81
C GLN A 3 2.01 7.87 7.39
N VAL A 4 3.28 7.61 7.06
CA VAL A 4 3.75 6.27 6.73
C VAL A 4 4.00 5.46 8.00
N VAL A 5 3.39 4.29 8.08
CA VAL A 5 3.54 3.32 9.18
C VAL A 5 3.72 1.92 8.62
N SER A 6 4.17 0.97 9.44
CA SER A 6 4.26 -0.44 9.04
C SER A 6 3.96 -1.35 10.22
N THR A 7 3.37 -2.51 9.94
CA THR A 7 3.27 -3.58 10.93
C THR A 7 4.66 -4.14 11.23
N LEU A 8 4.88 -4.60 12.46
CA LEU A 8 6.16 -5.21 12.85
C LEU A 8 6.50 -6.42 11.97
N GLN A 9 5.48 -7.20 11.59
CA GLN A 9 5.67 -8.38 10.74
C GLN A 9 6.14 -8.00 9.33
N ALA A 10 5.52 -7.00 8.70
CA ALA A 10 5.93 -6.53 7.37
C ALA A 10 7.32 -5.91 7.37
N LEU A 11 7.66 -5.12 8.41
CA LEU A 11 9.01 -4.57 8.54
C LEU A 11 10.07 -5.67 8.67
N HIS A 12 9.82 -6.68 9.50
CA HIS A 12 10.71 -7.84 9.64
C HIS A 12 10.84 -8.65 8.35
N PHE A 13 9.72 -8.89 7.66
CA PHE A 13 9.69 -9.58 6.38
C PHE A 13 10.53 -8.84 5.33
N CYS A 14 10.31 -7.53 5.17
CA CYS A 14 11.04 -6.72 4.20
C CYS A 14 12.55 -6.71 4.49
N ARG A 15 12.95 -6.56 5.77
CA ARG A 15 14.37 -6.62 6.17
C ARG A 15 14.99 -7.98 5.87
N LYS A 16 14.31 -9.08 6.24
CA LYS A 16 14.80 -10.45 6.02
C LYS A 16 15.01 -10.75 4.53
N HIS A 17 14.11 -10.27 3.69
CA HIS A 17 14.11 -10.54 2.25
C HIS A 17 14.73 -9.42 1.40
N ARG A 18 15.36 -8.41 2.02
CA ARG A 18 15.99 -7.25 1.36
C ARG A 18 15.04 -6.52 0.40
N ILE A 19 13.77 -6.43 0.78
CA ILE A 19 12.77 -5.65 0.06
C ILE A 19 12.88 -4.20 0.51
N ASP A 20 13.10 -3.31 -0.45
CA ASP A 20 13.15 -1.88 -0.19
C ASP A 20 11.73 -1.29 -0.11
N ILE A 21 11.33 -0.92 1.11
CA ILE A 21 10.03 -0.31 1.40
C ILE A 21 9.88 1.04 0.69
N SER A 22 10.97 1.79 0.51
CA SER A 22 10.89 3.11 -0.15
C SER A 22 10.48 2.97 -1.61
N THR A 23 11.02 1.96 -2.31
CA THR A 23 10.58 1.59 -3.66
C THR A 23 9.10 1.24 -3.70
N LEU A 24 8.57 0.48 -2.73
CA LEU A 24 7.14 0.14 -2.68
C LEU A 24 6.26 1.39 -2.51
N LEU A 25 6.69 2.33 -1.66
CA LEU A 25 5.99 3.60 -1.45
C LEU A 25 5.99 4.47 -2.71
N VAL A 26 7.12 4.58 -3.40
CA VAL A 26 7.22 5.33 -4.65
C VAL A 26 6.30 4.75 -5.72
N ARG A 27 6.28 3.42 -5.87
CA ARG A 27 5.37 2.73 -6.79
C ARG A 27 3.91 3.00 -6.44
N HIS A 28 3.53 2.89 -5.17
CA HIS A 28 2.17 3.22 -4.71
C HIS A 28 1.81 4.67 -5.01
N ALA A 29 2.73 5.61 -4.75
CA ALA A 29 2.53 7.03 -5.01
C ALA A 29 2.34 7.36 -6.50
N SER A 30 3.01 6.60 -7.38
CA SER A 30 2.98 6.80 -8.83
C SER A 30 1.81 6.12 -9.53
N GLY A 31 0.89 5.47 -8.80
CA GLY A 31 -0.21 4.70 -9.38
C GLY A 31 0.18 3.31 -9.88
N ASP A 32 1.38 2.82 -9.54
CA ASP A 32 1.71 1.42 -9.78
C ASP A 32 1.15 0.57 -8.65
N TRP A 33 -0.07 0.06 -8.88
CA TRP A 33 -0.80 -0.74 -7.91
C TRP A 33 -0.29 -2.19 -7.74
N GLY A 34 0.70 -2.58 -8.55
CA GLY A 34 1.31 -3.91 -8.50
C GLY A 34 0.39 -5.04 -8.95
N ASP A 35 0.41 -6.13 -8.20
CA ASP A 35 -0.17 -7.44 -8.52
C ASP A 35 -1.60 -7.59 -7.96
N ILE A 36 -2.46 -6.65 -8.32
CA ILE A 36 -3.91 -6.73 -8.10
C ILE A 36 -4.64 -6.84 -9.45
N THR A 37 -5.93 -7.16 -9.42
CA THR A 37 -6.72 -7.33 -10.65
C THR A 37 -6.88 -5.99 -11.39
N THR A 38 -7.10 -6.03 -12.71
CA THR A 38 -7.38 -4.80 -13.49
C THR A 38 -8.57 -4.02 -12.95
N ALA A 39 -9.61 -4.71 -12.45
CA ALA A 39 -10.75 -4.07 -11.83
C ALA A 39 -10.36 -3.30 -10.57
N ASP A 40 -9.53 -3.90 -9.70
CA ASP A 40 -9.03 -3.22 -8.48
C ASP A 40 -8.12 -2.04 -8.82
N LYS A 41 -7.35 -2.12 -9.92
CA LYS A 41 -6.57 -0.99 -10.43
C LYS A 41 -7.47 0.19 -10.81
N CYS A 42 -8.54 -0.06 -11.57
CA CYS A 42 -9.53 0.97 -11.89
C CYS A 42 -10.19 1.56 -10.64
N VAL A 43 -10.48 0.72 -9.64
CA VAL A 43 -11.04 1.18 -8.36
C VAL A 43 -10.06 2.08 -7.62
N ASN A 44 -8.76 1.73 -7.58
CA ASN A 44 -7.73 2.57 -7.01
C ASN A 44 -7.58 3.90 -7.74
N ASP A 45 -7.58 3.89 -9.07
CA ASP A 45 -7.49 5.11 -9.88
C ASP A 45 -8.63 6.08 -9.57
N ALA A 46 -9.86 5.56 -9.48
CA ALA A 46 -11.02 6.37 -9.05
C ALA A 46 -10.90 6.81 -7.58
N ALA A 47 -10.36 5.96 -6.71
CA ALA A 47 -10.17 6.27 -5.29
C ALA A 47 -9.13 7.38 -5.05
N VAL A 48 -8.18 7.59 -5.97
CA VAL A 48 -7.27 8.75 -5.94
C VAL A 48 -8.06 10.06 -6.01
N LEU A 49 -9.12 10.11 -6.84
CA LEU A 49 -9.96 11.29 -7.04
C LEU A 49 -11.04 11.42 -5.96
N ASP A 50 -11.73 10.33 -5.65
CA ASP A 50 -12.90 10.34 -4.77
C ASP A 50 -12.53 10.21 -3.28
N GLY A 51 -11.24 10.15 -2.97
CA GLY A 51 -10.75 10.07 -1.59
C GLY A 51 -10.97 8.72 -0.90
N ARG A 52 -11.37 7.67 -1.62
CA ARG A 52 -11.54 6.31 -1.05
C ARG A 52 -10.20 5.66 -0.71
N ARG A 53 -10.25 4.55 0.05
CA ARG A 53 -9.07 3.74 0.40
C ARG A 53 -8.40 3.18 -0.86
N ILE A 54 -7.07 3.10 -0.84
CA ILE A 54 -6.26 2.58 -1.94
C ILE A 54 -5.42 1.41 -1.42
N LEU A 55 -5.34 0.31 -2.17
CA LEU A 55 -4.52 -0.85 -1.83
C LEU A 55 -3.62 -1.25 -2.99
N SER A 56 -2.32 -1.36 -2.76
CA SER A 56 -1.39 -1.98 -3.70
C SER A 56 -0.80 -3.25 -3.11
N ALA A 57 -0.51 -4.22 -3.98
CA ALA A 57 0.10 -5.47 -3.59
C ALA A 57 1.35 -5.72 -4.44
N TYR A 58 2.46 -6.08 -3.81
CA TYR A 58 3.71 -6.39 -4.51
C TYR A 58 4.14 -7.80 -4.13
N SER A 59 4.28 -8.66 -5.13
CA SER A 59 4.65 -10.06 -4.96
C SER A 59 6.15 -10.24 -5.17
N PHE A 60 6.74 -10.99 -4.27
CA PHE A 60 8.14 -11.42 -4.29
C PHE A 60 8.17 -12.95 -4.20
N SER A 61 9.31 -13.55 -4.52
CA SER A 61 9.49 -15.01 -4.38
C SER A 61 9.22 -15.51 -2.95
N ALA A 62 9.45 -14.65 -1.96
CA ALA A 62 9.27 -14.98 -0.54
C ALA A 62 7.85 -14.75 -0.01
N GLY A 63 6.98 -14.06 -0.75
CA GLY A 63 5.66 -13.67 -0.28
C GLY A 63 5.18 -12.33 -0.85
N ARG A 64 4.12 -11.79 -0.26
CA ARG A 64 3.45 -10.58 -0.74
C ARG A 64 3.44 -9.50 0.33
N VAL A 65 3.68 -8.25 -0.08
CA VAL A 65 3.61 -7.07 0.77
C VAL A 65 2.51 -6.16 0.25
N TRP A 66 1.69 -5.63 1.15
CA TRP A 66 0.64 -4.67 0.86
C TRP A 66 1.05 -3.26 1.29
N VAL A 67 0.65 -2.27 0.50
CA VAL A 67 0.70 -0.85 0.85
C VAL A 67 -0.72 -0.32 0.76
N LEU A 68 -1.28 0.06 1.91
CA LEU A 68 -2.66 0.50 2.05
C LEU A 68 -2.69 1.96 2.49
N THR A 69 -3.33 2.82 1.71
CA THR A 69 -3.58 4.21 2.11
C THR A 69 -5.03 4.38 2.51
N GLU A 70 -5.26 4.91 3.71
CA GLU A 70 -6.59 5.17 4.26
C GLU A 70 -7.40 6.13 3.38
N ALA A 71 -8.73 6.05 3.53
CA ALA A 71 -9.62 7.03 2.94
C ALA A 71 -9.34 8.44 3.50
N THR A 72 -9.78 9.44 2.76
CA THR A 72 -9.72 10.84 3.18
C THR A 72 -10.68 11.04 4.34
N GLY A 73 -10.17 11.55 5.46
CA GLY A 73 -10.98 11.82 6.65
C GLY A 73 -11.78 13.11 6.52
N GLU A 74 -12.55 13.44 7.56
CA GLU A 74 -13.39 14.66 7.61
C GLU A 74 -12.58 15.95 7.43
N ASN A 75 -11.29 15.94 7.76
CA ASN A 75 -10.36 17.05 7.59
C ASN A 75 -9.81 17.19 6.15
N GLY A 76 -10.31 16.40 5.20
CA GLY A 76 -9.90 16.47 3.80
C GLY A 76 -8.51 15.90 3.52
N VAL A 77 -7.88 15.21 4.48
CA VAL A 77 -6.57 14.57 4.29
C VAL A 77 -6.61 13.08 4.62
N ARG A 78 -5.70 12.32 4.01
CA ARG A 78 -5.50 10.90 4.32
C ARG A 78 -4.64 10.77 5.57
N ALA A 79 -5.11 10.00 6.55
CA ALA A 79 -4.43 9.87 7.83
C ALA A 79 -3.11 9.09 7.72
N SER A 80 -3.11 7.94 7.03
CA SER A 80 -1.95 7.06 6.98
C SER A 80 -1.81 6.26 5.69
N THR A 81 -0.57 5.82 5.44
CA THR A 81 -0.20 4.74 4.52
C THR A 81 0.48 3.64 5.33
N CYS A 82 -0.11 2.46 5.40
CA CYS A 82 0.42 1.31 6.13
C CYS A 82 1.08 0.30 5.18
N ILE A 83 2.31 -0.11 5.50
CA ILE A 83 2.95 -1.29 4.89
C ILE A 83 2.69 -2.51 5.76
N MET A 84 2.03 -3.53 5.22
CA MET A 84 1.60 -4.72 5.97
C MET A 84 1.69 -6.00 5.14
N LEU A 85 1.65 -7.16 5.78
CA LEU A 85 1.45 -8.44 5.09
C LEU A 85 -0.05 -8.72 4.91
N PRO A 86 -0.46 -9.54 3.93
CA PRO A 86 -1.86 -9.95 3.79
C PRO A 86 -2.43 -10.61 5.06
N SER A 87 -1.60 -11.28 5.85
CA SER A 87 -1.98 -11.93 7.11
C SER A 87 -2.16 -10.96 8.28
N ASP A 88 -1.78 -9.69 8.13
CA ASP A 88 -1.98 -8.65 9.15
C ASP A 88 -3.37 -7.99 9.04
N TYR A 89 -4.16 -8.33 8.02
CA TYR A 89 -5.49 -7.81 7.73
C TYR A 89 -6.55 -8.89 7.95
#